data_AF-A0A2E7UW95-F1
#
_entry.id   AF-A0A2E7UW95-F1
#
_cell.length_a   1.000
_cell.length_b   1.000
_cell.length_c   1.000
_cell.angle_alpha   90.00
_cell.angle_beta   90.00
_cell.angle_gamma   90.00
#
_symmetry.space_group_name_H-M   'P 1'
#
loop_
_entity.id
_entity.type
_entity.pdbx_description
1 polymer ?
#
loop_
_entity_poly.entity_id
_entity_poly.type
_entity_poly.pdbx_seq_one_letter_code
_entity_poly.pdbx_strand_id
1 'polypeptide(L)'
;MSVHRNPCVVAPEVVMSFEQLSLLPSLVASLKEQAITAPTDIQARALPVLLEGKSVVGVAETGSGKTLTYVLPMLHHLKSLELRGAGATKPASSKPPVQHKDKKRKSRGPGVSLPGRPRGLVLVPARELGEQVCRVFKSLTHSTRLRVRSVLGGSKKQVARRNVAGAFEILVATPGRLVHLLDGGELRLDDVRMLVFDEADQLLDPGFRRVAMRIIDACPRAAQLALFSATLPEPLASSVLQLFRKPPVRIRSKGSRHLVRTLKTVNRTVVGGVRIDILRELFHKDAATATLLFSNTRRQCDEVSGWLNDLGIAHVVYRGEMDRIERRANLKRFRNGEVLVLLTTDLGGRGLDIAQIGRIINVHLPQDIDNYRHRVGRTARAGREGLVVNLVTGRDQPLMKEIKRLQSP
;
A
#
# COMPACT_ATOMS: atom_id res chain seq x y z
N MET A 1 -42.49 9.17 11.91
CA MET A 1 -41.30 8.35 12.27
C MET A 1 -40.40 8.28 11.05
N SER A 2 -39.28 8.99 11.10
CA SER A 2 -38.44 9.30 9.93
C SER A 2 -37.57 8.12 9.50
N VAL A 3 -37.75 7.72 8.25
CA VAL A 3 -36.95 6.75 7.50
C VAL A 3 -35.48 7.16 7.52
N HIS A 4 -34.62 6.30 8.08
CA HIS A 4 -33.17 6.43 7.99
C HIS A 4 -32.73 6.27 6.53
N ARG A 5 -32.49 7.38 5.83
CA ARG A 5 -31.84 7.39 4.52
C ARG A 5 -30.38 6.97 4.69
N ASN A 6 -30.01 5.83 4.11
CA ASN A 6 -28.62 5.46 3.86
C ASN A 6 -27.89 6.63 3.18
N PRO A 7 -26.70 7.05 3.64
CA PRO A 7 -25.96 8.13 3.00
C PRO A 7 -25.57 7.69 1.58
N CYS A 8 -25.95 8.54 0.63
CA CYS A 8 -25.86 8.34 -0.81
C CYS A 8 -24.46 7.85 -1.25
N VAL A 9 -24.38 6.60 -1.74
CA VAL A 9 -23.23 6.10 -2.48
C VAL A 9 -23.31 6.70 -3.89
N VAL A 10 -22.72 7.87 -4.08
CA VAL A 10 -22.56 8.42 -5.44
C VAL A 10 -21.51 7.55 -6.13
N ALA A 11 -21.93 6.75 -7.12
CA ALA A 11 -21.01 6.05 -7.98
C ALA A 11 -20.36 7.10 -8.91
N PRO A 12 -19.06 7.39 -8.80
CA PRO A 12 -18.41 8.33 -9.71
C PRO A 12 -18.46 7.79 -11.15
N GLU A 13 -18.58 8.67 -12.14
CA GLU A 13 -18.45 8.32 -13.56
C GLU A 13 -17.14 7.55 -13.78
N VAL A 14 -17.24 6.41 -14.47
CA VAL A 14 -16.09 5.54 -14.71
C VAL A 14 -15.34 6.05 -15.93
N VAL A 15 -14.11 6.50 -15.73
CA VAL A 15 -13.28 7.02 -16.81
C VAL A 15 -12.62 5.88 -17.59
N MET A 16 -12.66 5.97 -18.92
CA MET A 16 -12.17 4.92 -19.84
C MET A 16 -10.75 5.20 -20.35
N SER A 17 -10.27 6.45 -20.29
CA SER A 17 -8.88 6.81 -20.64
C SER A 17 -8.32 7.93 -19.77
N PHE A 18 -6.99 8.00 -19.63
CA PHE A 18 -6.36 9.12 -18.91
C PHE A 18 -6.52 10.48 -19.62
N GLU A 19 -6.86 10.50 -20.91
CA GLU A 19 -7.07 11.72 -21.69
C GLU A 19 -8.41 12.39 -21.37
N GLN A 20 -9.39 11.62 -20.90
CA GLN A 20 -10.65 12.14 -20.40
C GLN A 20 -10.48 12.83 -19.04
N LEU A 21 -9.37 12.56 -18.34
CA LEU A 21 -9.02 13.28 -17.13
C LEU A 21 -8.31 14.58 -17.53
N SER A 22 -8.72 15.71 -16.93
CA SER A 22 -8.06 17.01 -17.11
C SER A 22 -6.69 17.08 -16.42
N LEU A 23 -5.84 16.07 -16.64
CA LEU A 23 -4.46 15.99 -16.15
C LEU A 23 -3.56 16.96 -16.90
N LEU A 24 -2.39 17.24 -16.33
CA LEU A 24 -1.40 18.07 -17.02
C LEU A 24 -0.87 17.29 -18.25
N PRO A 25 -0.70 17.95 -19.42
CA PRO A 25 -0.21 17.29 -20.63
C PRO A 25 1.12 16.54 -20.43
N SER A 26 2.00 17.09 -19.59
CA SER A 26 3.27 16.48 -19.21
C SER A 26 3.12 15.13 -18.48
N LEU A 27 2.07 14.97 -17.67
CA LEU A 27 1.79 13.72 -16.97
C LEU A 27 1.19 12.68 -17.91
N VAL A 28 0.28 13.09 -18.80
CA VAL A 28 -0.32 12.21 -19.82
C VAL A 28 0.78 11.69 -20.76
N ALA A 29 1.71 12.54 -21.18
CA ALA A 29 2.87 12.14 -21.98
C ALA A 29 3.73 11.09 -21.25
N SER A 30 4.07 11.32 -19.98
CA SER A 30 4.85 10.35 -19.19
C SER A 30 4.13 9.01 -18.98
N LEU A 31 2.79 9.00 -18.88
CA LEU A 31 2.01 7.76 -18.84
C LEU A 31 2.09 6.99 -20.15
N LYS A 32 1.98 7.69 -21.30
CA LYS A 32 2.12 7.09 -22.63
C LYS A 32 3.51 6.49 -22.86
N GLU A 33 4.56 7.21 -22.48
CA GLU A 33 5.96 6.72 -22.55
C GLU A 33 6.17 5.44 -21.73
N GLN A 34 5.42 5.28 -20.64
CA GLN A 34 5.46 4.08 -19.79
C GLN A 34 4.49 2.98 -20.25
N ALA A 35 3.87 3.13 -21.42
CA ALA A 35 2.83 2.24 -21.96
C ALA A 35 1.62 2.05 -21.01
N ILE A 36 1.34 3.04 -20.15
CA ILE A 36 0.17 3.07 -19.27
C ILE A 36 -0.95 3.82 -20.00
N THR A 37 -1.75 3.09 -20.77
CA THR A 37 -2.74 3.68 -21.69
C THR A 37 -4.15 3.73 -21.11
N ALA A 38 -4.50 2.79 -20.23
CA ALA A 38 -5.85 2.68 -19.64
C ALA A 38 -5.81 2.67 -18.10
N PRO A 39 -6.74 3.37 -17.44
CA PRO A 39 -6.85 3.33 -15.98
C PRO A 39 -7.39 1.98 -15.51
N THR A 40 -6.86 1.46 -14.40
CA THR A 40 -7.45 0.33 -13.67
C THR A 40 -8.81 0.71 -13.06
N ASP A 41 -9.65 -0.25 -12.65
CA ASP A 41 -10.99 0.03 -12.08
C ASP A 41 -10.93 1.00 -10.87
N ILE A 42 -9.93 0.86 -9.99
CA ILE A 42 -9.77 1.80 -8.88
C ILE A 42 -9.33 3.18 -9.35
N GLN A 43 -8.46 3.27 -10.37
CA GLN A 43 -8.01 4.54 -10.94
C GLN A 43 -9.17 5.26 -11.64
N ALA A 44 -9.93 4.55 -12.47
CA ALA A 44 -11.06 5.06 -13.23
C ALA A 44 -12.14 5.70 -12.34
N ARG A 45 -12.37 5.13 -11.15
CA ARG A 45 -13.36 5.63 -10.18
C ARG A 45 -12.80 6.73 -9.28
N ALA A 46 -11.55 6.61 -8.84
CA ALA A 46 -11.01 7.48 -7.79
C ALA A 46 -10.25 8.70 -8.34
N LEU A 47 -9.67 8.62 -9.54
CA LEU A 47 -8.94 9.75 -10.12
C LEU A 47 -9.83 10.99 -10.31
N PRO A 48 -11.06 10.91 -10.86
CA PRO A 48 -11.93 12.10 -11.01
C PRO A 48 -12.18 12.78 -9.66
N VAL A 49 -12.55 11.98 -8.65
CA VAL A 49 -12.85 12.45 -7.30
C VAL A 49 -11.64 13.12 -6.64
N LEU A 50 -10.44 12.53 -6.79
CA LEU A 50 -9.21 13.09 -6.23
C LEU A 50 -8.77 14.37 -6.97
N LEU A 51 -8.97 14.44 -8.28
CA LEU A 51 -8.69 15.63 -9.08
C LEU A 51 -9.64 16.79 -8.76
N GLU A 52 -10.87 16.50 -8.34
CA GLU A 52 -11.80 17.52 -7.80
C GLU A 52 -11.41 18.03 -6.40
N GLY A 53 -10.39 17.45 -5.77
CA GLY A 53 -9.96 17.83 -4.41
C GLY A 53 -10.80 17.19 -3.30
N LYS A 54 -11.68 16.23 -3.60
CA LYS A 54 -12.49 15.51 -2.60
C LYS A 54 -11.65 14.44 -1.89
N SER A 55 -11.93 14.23 -0.61
CA SER A 55 -11.28 13.18 0.19
C SER A 55 -11.86 11.80 -0.14
N VAL A 56 -11.04 10.76 -0.13
CA VAL A 56 -11.41 9.41 -0.61
C VAL A 56 -11.01 8.31 0.37
N VAL A 57 -11.87 7.30 0.50
CA VAL A 57 -11.52 5.98 1.04
C VAL A 57 -11.61 4.97 -0.10
N GLY A 58 -10.46 4.49 -0.57
CA GLY A 58 -10.32 3.52 -1.64
C GLY A 58 -10.01 2.12 -1.09
N VAL A 59 -10.88 1.15 -1.41
CA VAL A 59 -10.67 -0.26 -1.09
C VAL A 59 -10.43 -1.04 -2.38
N ALA A 60 -9.21 -1.56 -2.56
CA ALA A 60 -8.83 -2.35 -3.73
C ALA A 60 -7.64 -3.27 -3.42
N GLU A 61 -7.55 -4.41 -4.10
CA GLU A 61 -6.51 -5.42 -3.85
C GLU A 61 -5.09 -4.92 -4.12
N THR A 62 -4.09 -5.65 -3.64
CA THR A 62 -2.68 -5.33 -3.93
C THR A 62 -2.39 -5.59 -5.41
N GLY A 63 -1.65 -4.71 -6.07
CA GLY A 63 -1.40 -4.80 -7.51
C GLY A 63 -2.51 -4.22 -8.40
N SER A 64 -3.60 -3.72 -7.82
CA SER A 64 -4.70 -3.09 -8.58
C SER A 64 -4.39 -1.69 -9.09
N GLY A 65 -3.14 -1.22 -9.00
CA GLY A 65 -2.76 0.13 -9.43
C GLY A 65 -3.04 1.28 -8.45
N LYS A 66 -3.30 1.00 -7.16
CA LYS A 66 -3.60 2.02 -6.11
C LYS A 66 -2.58 3.16 -6.04
N THR A 67 -1.29 2.85 -6.20
CA THR A 67 -0.22 3.85 -6.10
C THR A 67 -0.40 4.99 -7.11
N LEU A 68 -0.66 4.66 -8.39
CA LEU A 68 -0.89 5.68 -9.41
C LEU A 68 -2.16 6.51 -9.14
N THR A 69 -3.17 5.91 -8.50
CA THR A 69 -4.44 6.58 -8.15
C THR A 69 -4.23 7.82 -7.29
N TYR A 70 -3.27 7.82 -6.37
CA TYR A 70 -2.97 9.00 -5.55
C TYR A 70 -1.74 9.78 -6.03
N VAL A 71 -0.79 9.12 -6.70
CA VAL A 71 0.42 9.80 -7.24
C VAL A 71 0.03 10.82 -8.31
N LEU A 72 -0.85 10.45 -9.25
CA LEU A 72 -1.25 11.33 -10.36
C LEU A 72 -1.93 12.63 -9.89
N PRO A 73 -2.99 12.60 -9.07
CA PRO A 73 -3.63 13.83 -8.59
C PRO A 73 -2.68 14.65 -7.71
N MET A 74 -1.83 14.01 -6.90
CA MET A 74 -0.83 14.72 -6.11
C MET A 74 0.15 15.51 -7.00
N LEU A 75 0.75 14.85 -8.01
CA LEU A 75 1.65 15.51 -8.95
C LEU A 75 0.94 16.60 -9.75
N HIS A 76 -0.29 16.33 -10.21
CA HIS A 76 -1.11 17.31 -10.92
C HIS A 76 -1.35 18.56 -10.07
N HIS A 77 -1.90 18.42 -8.87
CA HIS A 77 -2.24 19.55 -8.00
C HIS A 77 -1.03 20.37 -7.61
N LEU A 78 0.05 19.71 -7.19
CA LEU A 78 1.27 20.40 -6.76
C LEU A 78 1.94 21.13 -7.92
N LYS A 79 1.97 20.53 -9.11
CA LYS A 79 2.54 21.19 -10.29
C LYS A 79 1.66 22.33 -10.78
N SER A 80 0.34 22.16 -10.78
CA SER A 80 -0.62 23.22 -11.13
C SER A 80 -0.53 24.41 -10.17
N LEU A 81 -0.20 24.21 -8.89
CA LEU A 81 0.09 25.29 -7.95
C LEU A 81 1.37 26.06 -8.31
N GLU A 82 2.45 25.34 -8.63
CA GLU A 82 3.72 25.95 -9.06
C GLU A 82 3.54 26.78 -10.34
N LEU A 83 2.80 26.26 -11.33
CA LEU A 83 2.53 26.93 -12.60
C LEU A 83 1.69 28.20 -12.41
N ARG A 84 0.64 28.15 -11.58
CA ARG A 84 -0.19 29.32 -11.24
C ARG A 84 0.61 30.40 -10.51
N GLY A 85 1.48 30.00 -9.58
CA GLY A 85 2.35 30.93 -8.86
C GLY A 85 3.45 31.56 -9.72
N ALA A 86 3.88 30.88 -10.81
CA ALA A 86 4.88 31.41 -11.74
C ALA A 86 4.31 32.51 -12.67
N GLY A 87 3.00 32.50 -12.94
CA GLY A 87 2.34 33.49 -13.80
C GLY A 87 2.08 34.85 -13.15
N ALA A 88 2.20 34.96 -11.81
CA ALA A 88 1.83 36.17 -11.05
C ALA A 88 2.93 37.24 -10.95
N THR A 89 3.98 37.21 -11.79
CA THR A 89 5.07 38.21 -11.73
C THR A 89 5.35 38.86 -13.09
N LYS A 90 4.59 39.93 -13.40
CA LYS A 90 5.03 41.29 -13.83
C LYS A 90 3.95 42.00 -14.69
N PRO A 91 3.56 43.25 -14.37
CA PRO A 91 3.07 44.19 -15.38
C PRO A 91 4.24 44.68 -16.25
N ALA A 92 3.95 44.92 -17.51
CA ALA A 92 4.90 45.43 -18.50
C ALA A 92 5.46 46.80 -18.10
N SER A 93 6.78 46.92 -18.07
CA SER A 93 7.45 48.22 -18.28
C SER A 93 8.58 48.00 -19.28
N SER A 94 8.54 48.84 -20.30
CA SER A 94 9.41 48.94 -21.45
C SER A 94 10.76 49.54 -21.06
N LYS A 95 11.86 48.90 -21.48
CA LYS A 95 13.11 49.54 -21.96
C LYS A 95 14.09 48.48 -22.51
N PRO A 96 14.89 48.80 -23.54
CA PRO A 96 15.74 47.85 -24.27
C PRO A 96 17.07 47.54 -23.54
N PRO A 97 17.84 46.51 -23.96
CA PRO A 97 18.79 45.81 -23.10
C PRO A 97 20.18 46.45 -23.12
N VAL A 98 20.81 46.54 -21.93
CA VAL A 98 22.26 46.67 -21.80
C VAL A 98 22.80 45.32 -21.35
N GLN A 99 23.75 44.78 -22.11
CA GLN A 99 24.37 43.48 -21.90
C GLN A 99 25.35 43.54 -20.73
N HIS A 100 25.12 42.72 -19.69
CA HIS A 100 26.20 42.19 -18.88
C HIS A 100 25.94 40.72 -18.56
N LYS A 101 26.92 39.89 -18.96
CA LYS A 101 26.98 38.44 -18.75
C LYS A 101 27.23 38.15 -17.28
N ASP A 102 26.21 37.64 -16.59
CA ASP A 102 26.41 36.82 -15.40
C ASP A 102 25.43 35.65 -15.37
N LYS A 103 25.98 34.43 -15.47
CA LYS A 103 25.26 33.16 -15.46
C LYS A 103 24.77 32.84 -14.03
N LYS A 104 23.71 33.52 -13.57
CA LYS A 104 22.87 33.02 -12.46
C LYS A 104 21.55 32.49 -13.03
N ARG A 105 21.37 31.17 -12.93
CA ARG A 105 20.14 30.43 -13.28
C ARG A 105 18.94 31.08 -12.59
N LYS A 106 18.12 31.80 -13.37
CA LYS A 106 16.88 32.43 -12.92
C LYS A 106 15.89 31.38 -12.41
N SER A 107 15.52 31.53 -11.14
CA SER A 107 14.43 30.87 -10.44
C SER A 107 13.09 31.01 -11.20
N ARG A 108 12.44 29.89 -11.51
CA ARG A 108 11.08 29.82 -12.07
C ARG A 108 10.10 29.37 -10.96
N GLY A 109 9.13 30.21 -10.61
CA GLY A 109 7.91 29.89 -9.82
C GLY A 109 8.09 29.57 -8.32
N PRO A 110 7.03 29.67 -7.48
CA PRO A 110 7.11 29.41 -6.04
C PRO A 110 6.98 27.91 -5.79
N GLY A 111 8.02 27.16 -6.21
CA GLY A 111 8.29 25.84 -5.65
C GLY A 111 8.42 25.91 -4.13
N VAL A 112 8.49 24.76 -3.46
CA VAL A 112 8.76 24.78 -2.01
C VAL A 112 10.11 25.47 -1.80
N SER A 113 10.10 26.59 -1.09
CA SER A 113 11.27 27.41 -0.80
C SER A 113 11.83 27.14 0.59
N LEU A 114 10.99 26.70 1.52
CA LEU A 114 11.37 26.40 2.90
C LEU A 114 11.73 24.92 3.06
N PRO A 115 12.84 24.61 3.75
CA PRO A 115 13.23 23.22 4.03
C PRO A 115 12.23 22.57 5.00
N GLY A 116 12.09 21.25 4.90
CA GLY A 116 11.26 20.48 5.84
C GLY A 116 9.75 20.79 5.79
N ARG A 117 9.23 21.38 4.71
CA ARG A 117 7.80 21.71 4.57
C ARG A 117 7.19 21.13 3.29
N PRO A 118 6.85 19.82 3.26
CA PRO A 118 6.24 19.19 2.10
C PRO A 118 4.81 19.67 1.86
N ARG A 119 4.38 19.65 0.60
CA ARG A 119 2.98 19.88 0.20
C ARG A 119 2.23 18.58 -0.06
N GLY A 120 2.93 17.50 -0.42
CA GLY A 120 2.38 16.15 -0.50
C GLY A 120 3.01 15.24 0.56
N LEU A 121 2.18 14.48 1.28
CA LEU A 121 2.64 13.50 2.27
C LEU A 121 1.98 12.14 2.00
N VAL A 122 2.79 11.10 1.87
CA VAL A 122 2.34 9.71 1.76
C VAL A 122 2.88 8.90 2.93
N LEU A 123 1.97 8.33 3.72
CA LEU A 123 2.26 7.41 4.80
C LEU A 123 2.19 5.98 4.30
N VAL A 124 3.20 5.19 4.66
CA VAL A 124 3.33 3.76 4.33
C VAL A 124 3.70 2.96 5.59
N PRO A 125 3.20 1.72 5.76
CA PRO A 125 3.46 0.92 6.96
C PRO A 125 4.91 0.42 7.03
N ALA A 126 5.52 0.16 5.87
CA ALA A 126 6.82 -0.48 5.74
C ALA A 126 7.80 0.32 4.86
N ARG A 127 9.09 0.07 5.06
CA ARG A 127 10.16 0.70 4.28
C ARG A 127 10.08 0.26 2.82
N GLU A 128 9.86 -1.03 2.61
CA GLU A 128 9.85 -1.67 1.30
C GLU A 128 8.76 -1.08 0.41
N LEU A 129 7.54 -0.92 0.95
CA LEU A 129 6.46 -0.23 0.25
C LEU A 129 6.82 1.23 -0.03
N GLY A 130 7.41 1.94 0.94
CA GLY A 130 7.87 3.31 0.73
C GLY A 130 8.88 3.46 -0.41
N GLU A 131 9.81 2.52 -0.55
CA GLU A 131 10.75 2.48 -1.66
C GLU A 131 10.06 2.23 -3.00
N GLN A 132 9.05 1.33 -3.04
CA GLN A 132 8.24 1.09 -4.24
C GLN A 132 7.45 2.34 -4.66
N VAL A 133 6.77 3.00 -3.72
CA VAL A 133 6.04 4.25 -3.97
C VAL A 133 6.96 5.35 -4.49
N CYS A 134 8.17 5.46 -3.92
CA CYS A 134 9.18 6.41 -4.42
C CYS A 134 9.59 6.15 -5.87
N ARG A 135 9.65 4.88 -6.32
CA ARG A 135 9.97 4.56 -7.72
C ARG A 135 8.87 5.03 -8.66
N VAL A 136 7.60 4.86 -8.28
CA VAL A 136 6.45 5.32 -9.07
C VAL A 136 6.44 6.85 -9.17
N PHE A 137 6.72 7.57 -8.08
CA PHE A 137 6.90 9.02 -8.15
C PHE A 137 8.04 9.39 -9.10
N LYS A 138 9.22 8.75 -8.95
CA LYS A 138 10.40 9.06 -9.77
C LYS A 138 10.12 8.91 -11.27
N SER A 139 9.41 7.86 -11.69
CA SER A 139 9.09 7.64 -13.10
C SER A 139 8.25 8.78 -13.70
N LEU A 140 7.41 9.46 -12.90
CA LEU A 140 6.54 10.55 -13.35
C LEU A 140 7.08 11.95 -13.04
N THR A 141 8.10 12.06 -12.18
CA THR A 141 8.64 13.37 -11.76
C THR A 141 9.63 14.00 -12.75
N HIS A 142 10.15 13.24 -13.72
CA HIS A 142 11.02 13.80 -14.76
C HIS A 142 10.35 14.93 -15.54
N SER A 143 9.06 14.79 -15.83
CA SER A 143 8.27 15.78 -16.57
C SER A 143 7.78 16.94 -15.68
N THR A 144 7.45 16.68 -14.41
CA THR A 144 6.95 17.71 -13.48
C THR A 144 8.05 18.49 -12.75
N ARG A 145 9.25 17.93 -12.62
CA ARG A 145 10.39 18.44 -11.83
C ARG A 145 10.12 18.59 -10.32
N LEU A 146 9.05 17.98 -9.81
CA LEU A 146 8.76 17.95 -8.37
C LEU A 146 9.76 17.03 -7.66
N ARG A 147 10.33 17.47 -6.54
CA ARG A 147 11.31 16.70 -5.77
C ARG A 147 10.59 15.84 -4.74
N VAL A 148 10.94 14.56 -4.74
CA VAL A 148 10.39 13.57 -3.81
C VAL A 148 11.49 13.07 -2.89
N ARG A 149 11.22 13.10 -1.59
CA ARG A 149 12.12 12.62 -0.53
C ARG A 149 11.44 11.52 0.26
N SER A 150 12.23 10.69 0.94
CA SER A 150 11.71 9.64 1.79
C SER A 150 12.39 9.59 3.16
N VAL A 151 11.57 9.32 4.18
CA VAL A 151 12.00 9.14 5.57
C VAL A 151 11.39 7.84 6.10
N LEU A 152 12.08 6.76 5.78
CA LEU A 152 11.60 5.40 6.04
C LEU A 152 12.32 4.79 7.26
N GLY A 153 11.59 3.94 7.99
CA GLY A 153 12.10 3.20 9.14
C GLY A 153 13.37 2.38 8.82
N GLY A 154 14.19 2.13 9.84
CA GLY A 154 15.46 1.40 9.70
C GLY A 154 16.65 2.18 9.12
N SER A 155 16.46 3.42 8.65
CA SER A 155 17.58 4.30 8.30
C SER A 155 18.14 5.02 9.55
N LYS A 156 19.44 5.37 9.56
CA LYS A 156 20.04 6.16 10.66
C LYS A 156 19.34 7.53 10.81
N LYS A 157 19.20 8.05 12.03
CA LYS A 157 18.52 9.34 12.30
C LYS A 157 19.10 10.49 11.46
N GLN A 158 20.43 10.56 11.36
CA GLN A 158 21.14 11.57 10.56
C GLN A 158 20.76 11.55 9.07
N VAL A 159 20.51 10.36 8.50
CA VAL A 159 20.10 10.23 7.08
C VAL A 159 18.71 10.84 6.87
N ALA A 160 17.78 10.59 7.80
CA ALA A 160 16.45 11.17 7.71
C ALA A 160 16.47 12.69 7.85
N ARG A 161 17.27 13.24 8.78
CA ARG A 161 17.48 14.69 8.91
C ARG A 161 18.05 15.30 7.63
N ARG A 162 19.09 14.69 7.07
CA ARG A 162 19.68 15.15 5.80
C ARG A 162 18.68 15.13 4.65
N ASN A 163 17.80 14.12 4.60
CA ASN A 163 16.79 14.01 3.54
C ASN A 163 15.74 15.13 3.58
N VAL A 164 15.48 15.73 4.75
CA VAL A 164 14.49 16.81 4.91
C VAL A 164 15.12 18.21 5.04
N ALA A 165 16.44 18.31 5.16
CA ALA A 165 17.17 19.56 5.32
C ALA A 165 17.10 20.49 4.10
N GLY A 166 16.84 19.95 2.90
CA GLY A 166 16.62 20.73 1.70
C GLY A 166 15.14 21.02 1.47
N ALA A 167 14.85 21.91 0.50
CA ALA A 167 13.48 22.05 0.01
C ALA A 167 13.07 20.86 -0.87
N PHE A 168 11.82 20.42 -0.75
CA PHE A 168 11.22 19.35 -1.54
C PHE A 168 9.69 19.43 -1.46
N GLU A 169 9.00 18.86 -2.44
CA GLU A 169 7.56 19.01 -2.59
C GLU A 169 6.78 17.84 -1.97
N ILE A 170 7.32 16.62 -2.04
CA ILE A 170 6.63 15.39 -1.63
C ILE A 170 7.49 14.57 -0.66
N LEU A 171 6.87 14.14 0.45
CA LEU A 171 7.46 13.22 1.42
C LEU A 171 6.76 11.85 1.38
N VAL A 172 7.55 10.78 1.27
CA VAL A 172 7.09 9.41 1.57
C VAL A 172 7.68 8.98 2.91
N ALA A 173 6.84 8.63 3.88
CA ALA A 173 7.28 8.42 5.26
C ALA A 173 6.63 7.21 5.93
N THR A 174 7.39 6.55 6.81
CA THR A 174 6.81 5.65 7.82
C THR A 174 6.39 6.45 9.06
N PRO A 175 5.25 6.19 9.71
CA PRO A 175 4.71 7.04 10.77
C PRO A 175 5.67 7.34 11.91
N GLY A 176 6.33 6.31 12.46
CA GLY A 176 7.25 6.50 13.59
C GLY A 176 8.45 7.41 13.26
N ARG A 177 8.96 7.34 12.03
CA ARG A 177 10.04 8.24 11.61
C ARG A 177 9.54 9.66 11.37
N LEU A 178 8.34 9.80 10.80
CA LEU A 178 7.72 11.09 10.58
C LEU A 178 7.55 11.83 11.90
N VAL A 179 6.90 11.17 12.88
CA VAL A 179 6.65 11.74 14.21
C VAL A 179 7.94 12.20 14.89
N HIS A 180 8.99 11.40 14.84
CA HIS A 180 10.29 11.80 15.40
C HIS A 180 10.84 13.10 14.78
N LEU A 181 10.62 13.35 13.49
CA LEU A 181 11.06 14.60 12.83
C LEU A 181 10.13 15.78 13.12
N LEU A 182 8.86 15.51 13.45
CA LEU A 182 7.94 16.53 13.95
C LEU A 182 8.32 16.94 15.38
N ASP A 183 8.61 15.95 16.23
CA ASP A 183 9.04 16.15 17.62
C ASP A 183 10.34 16.95 17.71
N GLY A 184 11.30 16.68 16.83
CA GLY A 184 12.57 17.40 16.78
C GLY A 184 12.51 18.75 16.02
N GLY A 185 11.35 19.12 15.47
CA GLY A 185 11.16 20.38 14.75
C GLY A 185 11.85 20.45 13.38
N GLU A 186 12.45 19.36 12.89
CA GLU A 186 13.10 19.33 11.57
C GLU A 186 12.11 19.28 10.41
N LEU A 187 10.84 18.94 10.70
CA LEU A 187 9.76 18.86 9.72
C LEU A 187 8.52 19.56 10.24
N ARG A 188 7.81 20.29 9.37
CA ARG A 188 6.48 20.85 9.64
C ARG A 188 5.50 20.48 8.55
N LEU A 189 4.26 20.20 8.93
CA LEU A 189 3.20 19.76 8.02
C LEU A 189 2.19 20.88 7.71
N ASP A 190 2.48 22.12 8.09
CA ASP A 190 1.64 23.30 7.93
C ASP A 190 1.40 23.71 6.47
N ASP A 191 2.18 23.21 5.51
CA ASP A 191 1.97 23.42 4.06
C ASP A 191 1.38 22.21 3.32
N VAL A 192 1.05 21.12 4.04
CA VAL A 192 0.50 19.91 3.41
C VAL A 192 -0.86 20.21 2.76
N ARG A 193 -0.98 19.90 1.47
CA ARG A 193 -2.20 20.03 0.66
C ARG A 193 -2.90 18.70 0.46
N MET A 194 -2.13 17.61 0.41
CA MET A 194 -2.65 16.26 0.26
C MET A 194 -1.91 15.29 1.18
N LEU A 195 -2.67 14.56 1.99
CA LEU A 195 -2.19 13.50 2.88
C LEU A 195 -2.77 12.15 2.41
N VAL A 196 -1.91 11.17 2.22
CA VAL A 196 -2.27 9.82 1.79
C VAL A 196 -1.87 8.79 2.85
N PHE A 197 -2.77 7.88 3.18
CA PHE A 197 -2.47 6.65 3.92
C PHE A 197 -2.55 5.48 2.94
N ASP A 198 -1.43 4.83 2.64
CA ASP A 198 -1.38 3.62 1.83
C ASP A 198 -1.26 2.38 2.73
N GLU A 199 -1.95 1.30 2.40
CA GLU A 199 -2.14 0.12 3.27
C GLU A 199 -2.65 0.51 4.67
N ALA A 200 -3.76 1.24 4.68
CA ALA A 200 -4.29 1.84 5.90
C ALA A 200 -4.78 0.84 6.95
N ASP A 201 -5.13 -0.37 6.55
CA ASP A 201 -5.39 -1.49 7.46
C ASP A 201 -4.18 -1.82 8.35
N GLN A 202 -2.95 -1.68 7.84
CA GLN A 202 -1.73 -1.83 8.64
C GLN A 202 -1.36 -0.55 9.41
N LEU A 203 -1.63 0.62 8.83
CA LEU A 203 -1.31 1.91 9.46
C LEU A 203 -2.25 2.29 10.61
N LEU A 204 -3.42 1.67 10.70
CA LEU A 204 -4.47 2.02 11.66
C LEU A 204 -4.80 0.90 12.64
N ASP A 205 -3.88 -0.04 12.81
CA ASP A 205 -3.92 -0.97 13.94
C ASP A 205 -4.03 -0.18 15.28
N PRO A 206 -4.63 -0.74 16.34
CA PRO A 206 -5.03 0.00 17.54
C PRO A 206 -3.93 0.87 18.19
N GLY A 207 -2.65 0.48 18.08
CA GLY A 207 -1.51 1.27 18.56
C GLY A 207 -1.14 2.47 17.67
N PHE A 208 -1.38 2.41 16.35
CA PHE A 208 -0.98 3.44 15.39
C PHE A 208 -2.04 4.53 15.17
N ARG A 209 -3.28 4.32 15.61
CA ARG A 209 -4.36 5.32 15.48
C ARG A 209 -4.03 6.66 16.13
N ARG A 210 -3.41 6.67 17.31
CA ARG A 210 -2.97 7.90 18.00
C ARG A 210 -1.95 8.68 17.16
N VAL A 211 -1.03 7.95 16.55
CA VAL A 211 -0.01 8.52 15.65
C VAL A 211 -0.66 9.09 14.38
N ALA A 212 -1.61 8.37 13.78
CA ALA A 212 -2.33 8.85 12.61
C ALA A 212 -3.08 10.16 12.87
N MET A 213 -3.84 10.23 13.97
CA MET A 213 -4.54 11.45 14.38
C MET A 213 -3.57 12.61 14.60
N ARG A 214 -2.46 12.36 15.32
CA ARG A 214 -1.42 13.36 15.54
C ARG A 214 -0.87 13.94 14.23
N ILE A 215 -0.65 13.10 13.22
CA ILE A 215 -0.17 13.54 11.90
C ILE A 215 -1.24 14.35 11.17
N ILE A 216 -2.50 13.91 11.20
CA ILE A 216 -3.63 14.63 10.58
C ILE A 216 -3.83 16.00 11.24
N ASP A 217 -3.71 16.09 12.56
CA ASP A 217 -3.87 17.34 13.29
C ASP A 217 -2.73 18.33 13.08
N ALA A 218 -1.53 17.84 12.76
CA ALA A 218 -0.41 18.68 12.32
C ALA A 218 -0.59 19.25 10.89
N CYS A 219 -1.54 18.72 10.11
CA CYS A 219 -1.86 19.21 8.76
C CYS A 219 -2.97 20.29 8.77
N PRO A 220 -2.98 21.20 7.78
CA PRO A 220 -4.04 22.19 7.59
C PRO A 220 -5.45 21.59 7.49
N ARG A 221 -6.47 22.35 7.91
CA ARG A 221 -7.89 21.91 7.78
C ARG A 221 -8.38 21.70 6.36
N ALA A 222 -7.77 22.38 5.41
CA ALA A 222 -8.07 22.25 3.99
C ALA A 222 -7.32 21.10 3.30
N ALA A 223 -6.43 20.37 4.00
CA ALA A 223 -5.68 19.28 3.38
C ALA A 223 -6.63 18.16 2.93
N GLN A 224 -6.51 17.75 1.66
CA GLN A 224 -7.23 16.61 1.12
C GLN A 224 -6.67 15.32 1.72
N LEU A 225 -7.54 14.48 2.29
CA LEU A 225 -7.16 13.20 2.86
C LEU A 225 -7.57 12.06 1.91
N ALA A 226 -6.64 11.16 1.60
CA ALA A 226 -6.93 9.96 0.84
C ALA A 226 -6.42 8.73 1.61
N LEU A 227 -7.25 7.70 1.68
CA LEU A 227 -6.93 6.46 2.37
C LEU A 227 -7.11 5.30 1.41
N PHE A 228 -6.09 4.47 1.27
CA PHE A 228 -6.09 3.29 0.43
C PHE A 228 -5.80 2.06 1.27
N SER A 229 -6.63 1.03 1.10
CA SER A 229 -6.47 -0.23 1.81
C SER A 229 -6.85 -1.41 0.94
N ALA A 230 -6.27 -2.57 1.21
CA ALA A 230 -6.74 -3.82 0.61
C ALA A 230 -8.08 -4.24 1.20
N THR A 231 -8.25 -4.06 2.50
CA THR A 231 -9.46 -4.45 3.23
C THR A 231 -9.92 -3.32 4.15
N LEU A 232 -11.19 -3.35 4.51
CA LEU A 232 -11.75 -2.41 5.45
C LEU A 232 -12.82 -3.13 6.28
N PRO A 233 -12.42 -3.95 7.27
CA PRO A 233 -13.35 -4.60 8.17
C PRO A 233 -14.14 -3.56 8.97
N GLU A 234 -15.36 -3.89 9.40
CA GLU A 234 -16.31 -2.93 9.99
C GLU A 234 -15.73 -2.11 11.17
N PRO A 235 -15.01 -2.71 12.14
CA PRO A 235 -14.42 -1.94 13.24
C PRO A 235 -13.40 -0.88 12.77
N LEU A 236 -12.65 -1.20 11.71
CA LEU A 236 -11.72 -0.26 11.09
C LEU A 236 -12.47 0.77 10.24
N ALA A 237 -13.53 0.36 9.52
CA ALA A 237 -14.33 1.26 8.69
C ALA A 237 -14.89 2.43 9.49
N SER A 238 -15.49 2.18 10.66
CA SER A 238 -16.01 3.23 11.53
C SER A 238 -14.89 4.15 12.04
N SER A 239 -13.75 3.58 12.44
CA SER A 239 -12.60 4.33 12.94
C SER A 239 -11.94 5.20 11.86
N VAL A 240 -11.88 4.71 10.62
CA VAL A 240 -11.34 5.41 9.46
C VAL A 240 -12.17 6.64 9.14
N LEU A 241 -13.50 6.53 9.16
CA LEU A 241 -14.38 7.66 8.87
C LEU A 241 -14.20 8.81 9.86
N GLN A 242 -13.84 8.51 11.12
CA GLN A 242 -13.55 9.52 12.15
C GLN A 242 -12.25 10.31 11.89
N LEU A 243 -11.37 9.84 11.01
CA LEU A 243 -10.16 10.57 10.60
C LEU A 243 -10.49 11.75 9.67
N PHE A 244 -11.65 11.72 9.01
CA PHE A 244 -12.04 12.71 8.03
C PHE A 244 -12.89 13.81 8.67
N ARG A 245 -12.54 15.07 8.39
CA ARG A 245 -13.31 16.23 8.85
C ARG A 245 -14.60 16.44 8.06
N LYS A 246 -14.65 15.96 6.82
CA LYS A 246 -15.83 15.92 5.95
C LYS A 246 -16.02 14.50 5.44
N PRO A 247 -17.26 14.01 5.24
CA PRO A 247 -17.50 12.65 4.75
C PRO A 247 -16.71 12.37 3.47
N PRO A 248 -15.85 11.33 3.44
CA PRO A 248 -15.09 11.00 2.23
C PRO A 248 -15.97 10.25 1.23
N VAL A 249 -15.60 10.34 -0.04
CA VAL A 249 -16.17 9.46 -1.07
C VAL A 249 -15.60 8.06 -0.88
N ARG A 250 -16.48 7.07 -0.72
CA ARG A 250 -16.10 5.66 -0.54
C ARG A 250 -16.10 4.96 -1.88
N ILE A 251 -14.94 4.47 -2.28
CA ILE A 251 -14.75 3.78 -3.55
C ILE A 251 -14.26 2.39 -3.23
N ARG A 252 -15.07 1.39 -3.54
CA ARG A 252 -14.66 0.00 -3.50
C ARG A 252 -14.50 -0.46 -4.94
N SER A 253 -13.29 -0.83 -5.32
CA SER A 253 -13.07 -1.48 -6.61
C SER A 253 -13.90 -2.75 -6.63
N LYS A 254 -14.54 -3.03 -7.76
CA LYS A 254 -15.04 -4.36 -8.02
C LYS A 254 -13.79 -5.21 -8.23
N GLY A 255 -13.22 -5.72 -7.15
CA GLY A 255 -12.13 -6.69 -7.25
C GLY A 255 -12.52 -7.74 -8.28
N SER A 256 -11.52 -8.36 -8.93
CA SER A 256 -11.79 -9.62 -9.63
C SER A 256 -12.51 -10.51 -8.62
N ARG A 257 -13.82 -10.71 -8.77
CA ARG A 257 -14.59 -11.57 -7.85
C ARG A 257 -14.02 -13.00 -7.86
N HIS A 258 -13.18 -13.29 -8.84
CA HIS A 258 -12.51 -14.54 -9.06
C HIS A 258 -11.08 -14.46 -8.56
N LEU A 259 -10.69 -15.50 -7.82
CA LEU A 259 -9.28 -15.85 -7.65
C LEU A 259 -8.62 -15.91 -9.04
N VAL A 260 -7.32 -15.60 -9.11
CA VAL A 260 -6.56 -15.68 -10.37
C VAL A 260 -6.87 -17.02 -11.03
N ARG A 261 -7.27 -17.03 -12.31
CA ARG A 261 -7.71 -18.25 -13.01
C ARG A 261 -6.66 -19.37 -13.00
N THR A 262 -5.38 -19.03 -12.81
CA THR A 262 -4.26 -19.98 -12.71
C THR A 262 -4.05 -20.58 -11.31
N LEU A 263 -4.88 -20.21 -10.34
CA LEU A 263 -4.81 -20.70 -8.97
C LEU A 263 -5.54 -22.04 -8.82
N LYS A 264 -4.80 -23.12 -8.55
CA LYS A 264 -5.37 -24.42 -8.19
C LYS A 264 -5.56 -24.48 -6.69
N THR A 265 -6.78 -24.75 -6.23
CA THR A 265 -7.09 -24.90 -4.80
C THR A 265 -7.49 -26.35 -4.49
N VAL A 266 -6.87 -26.94 -3.48
CA VAL A 266 -7.16 -28.28 -2.98
C VAL A 266 -7.58 -28.18 -1.51
N ASN A 267 -8.73 -28.75 -1.16
CA ASN A 267 -9.20 -28.79 0.22
C ASN A 267 -9.01 -30.20 0.77
N ARG A 268 -8.32 -30.34 1.90
CA ARG A 268 -8.09 -31.60 2.61
C ARG A 268 -8.81 -31.55 3.95
N THR A 269 -9.74 -32.47 4.15
CA THR A 269 -10.46 -32.59 5.43
C THR A 269 -9.53 -33.12 6.50
N VAL A 270 -9.49 -32.46 7.65
CA VAL A 270 -8.75 -32.89 8.84
C VAL A 270 -9.69 -33.73 9.70
N VAL A 271 -9.41 -35.03 9.80
CA VAL A 271 -10.15 -35.98 10.63
C VAL A 271 -9.44 -36.11 11.98
N GLY A 272 -10.20 -36.11 13.09
CA GLY A 272 -9.62 -36.24 14.44
C GLY A 272 -8.68 -35.10 14.87
N GLY A 273 -8.61 -34.00 14.11
CA GLY A 273 -7.69 -32.89 14.38
C GLY A 273 -6.24 -33.14 13.95
N VAL A 274 -5.94 -34.31 13.37
CA VAL A 274 -4.58 -34.73 13.02
C VAL A 274 -4.15 -34.10 11.70
N ARG A 275 -3.35 -33.02 11.78
CA ARG A 275 -2.86 -32.27 10.61
C ARG A 275 -1.48 -32.75 10.13
N ILE A 276 -0.68 -33.31 11.04
CA ILE A 276 0.70 -33.71 10.78
C ILE A 276 0.81 -34.74 9.65
N ASP A 277 -0.11 -35.70 9.57
CA ASP A 277 -0.09 -36.74 8.53
C ASP A 277 -0.36 -36.16 7.14
N ILE A 278 -1.24 -35.16 7.05
CA ILE A 278 -1.50 -34.46 5.79
C ILE A 278 -0.27 -33.66 5.37
N LEU A 279 0.40 -32.98 6.31
CA LEU A 279 1.65 -32.29 6.02
C LEU A 279 2.74 -33.26 5.55
N ARG A 280 2.88 -34.43 6.19
CA ARG A 280 3.80 -35.49 5.78
C ARG A 280 3.56 -35.89 4.32
N GLU A 281 2.32 -36.17 3.94
CA GLU A 281 1.97 -36.54 2.57
C GLU A 281 2.29 -35.42 1.56
N LEU A 282 1.96 -34.16 1.90
CA LEU A 282 2.17 -33.01 1.01
C LEU A 282 3.65 -32.74 0.74
N PHE A 283 4.49 -32.83 1.76
CA PHE A 283 5.93 -32.61 1.61
C PHE A 283 6.67 -33.83 1.04
N HIS A 284 6.17 -35.05 1.26
CA HIS A 284 6.71 -36.23 0.60
C HIS A 284 6.49 -36.22 -0.91
N LYS A 285 5.32 -35.74 -1.37
CA LYS A 285 5.02 -35.60 -2.80
C LYS A 285 5.83 -34.51 -3.50
N ASP A 286 6.13 -33.42 -2.80
CA ASP A 286 6.86 -32.28 -3.35
C ASP A 286 7.49 -31.44 -2.22
N ALA A 287 8.80 -31.65 -2.00
CA ALA A 287 9.60 -30.87 -1.06
C ALA A 287 10.36 -29.71 -1.74
N ALA A 288 10.45 -29.69 -3.07
CA ALA A 288 11.26 -28.74 -3.83
C ALA A 288 10.54 -27.42 -4.09
N THR A 289 9.21 -27.39 -3.97
CA THR A 289 8.44 -26.16 -4.15
C THR A 289 8.51 -25.24 -2.94
N ALA A 290 8.92 -23.99 -3.19
CA ALA A 290 8.85 -22.91 -2.19
C ALA A 290 7.43 -22.77 -1.63
N THR A 291 7.29 -23.04 -0.35
CA THR A 291 6.00 -23.23 0.34
C THR A 291 5.83 -22.23 1.48
N LEU A 292 4.69 -21.55 1.50
CA LEU A 292 4.28 -20.66 2.59
C LEU A 292 3.18 -21.32 3.43
N LEU A 293 3.44 -21.51 4.73
CA LEU A 293 2.48 -22.08 5.67
C LEU A 293 1.85 -20.98 6.52
N PHE A 294 0.54 -21.05 6.68
CA PHE A 294 -0.21 -20.15 7.53
C PHE A 294 -0.86 -20.85 8.73
N SER A 295 -0.65 -20.25 9.88
CA SER A 295 -1.38 -20.52 11.13
C SER A 295 -2.01 -19.22 11.65
N ASN A 296 -3.08 -19.30 12.44
CA ASN A 296 -3.78 -18.10 12.89
C ASN A 296 -3.13 -17.50 14.14
N THR A 297 -2.64 -18.34 15.05
CA THR A 297 -2.09 -17.90 16.34
C THR A 297 -0.63 -18.28 16.51
N ARG A 298 0.03 -17.64 17.47
CA ARG A 298 1.42 -17.95 17.86
C ARG A 298 1.57 -19.40 18.30
N ARG A 299 0.69 -19.86 19.20
CA ARG A 299 0.67 -21.24 19.70
C ARG A 299 0.56 -22.26 18.56
N GLN A 300 -0.30 -21.99 17.58
CA GLN A 300 -0.44 -22.83 16.39
C GLN A 300 0.81 -22.80 15.49
N CYS A 301 1.49 -21.65 15.38
CA CYS A 301 2.78 -21.63 14.69
C CYS A 301 3.85 -22.46 15.41
N ASP A 302 3.92 -22.39 16.73
CA ASP A 302 4.91 -23.17 17.50
C ASP A 302 4.62 -24.68 17.39
N GLU A 303 3.34 -25.06 17.47
CA GLU A 303 2.88 -26.43 17.26
C GLU A 303 3.22 -26.94 15.85
N VAL A 304 2.91 -26.17 14.80
CA VAL A 304 3.23 -26.54 13.41
C VAL A 304 4.75 -26.59 13.20
N SER A 305 5.52 -25.71 13.81
CA SER A 305 6.99 -25.76 13.77
C SER A 305 7.51 -27.05 14.39
N GLY A 306 6.96 -27.47 15.53
CA GLY A 306 7.23 -28.77 16.14
C GLY A 306 6.97 -29.93 15.17
N TRP A 307 5.79 -29.97 14.56
CA TRP A 307 5.45 -31.00 13.57
C TRP A 307 6.41 -31.02 12.38
N LEU A 308 6.82 -29.87 11.86
CA LEU A 308 7.78 -29.80 10.76
C LEU A 308 9.16 -30.33 11.20
N ASN A 309 9.58 -30.08 12.43
CA ASN A 309 10.82 -30.66 12.98
C ASN A 309 10.73 -32.18 13.11
N ASP A 310 9.61 -32.72 13.63
CA ASP A 310 9.38 -34.16 13.75
C ASP A 310 9.38 -34.86 12.39
N LEU A 311 8.94 -34.15 11.34
CA LEU A 311 8.95 -34.61 9.95
C LEU A 311 10.29 -34.39 9.24
N GLY A 312 11.28 -33.77 9.90
CA GLY A 312 12.59 -33.45 9.29
C GLY A 312 12.54 -32.38 8.21
N ILE A 313 11.52 -31.52 8.20
CA ILE A 313 11.31 -30.48 7.19
C ILE A 313 11.98 -29.19 7.63
N ALA A 314 13.07 -28.82 6.94
CA ALA A 314 13.75 -27.55 7.13
C ALA A 314 12.81 -26.37 6.86
N HIS A 315 12.62 -25.50 7.84
CA HIS A 315 11.73 -24.36 7.75
C HIS A 315 12.26 -23.16 8.55
N VAL A 316 11.72 -21.98 8.24
CA VAL A 316 11.93 -20.77 9.02
C VAL A 316 10.60 -20.18 9.48
N VAL A 317 10.62 -19.50 10.63
CA VAL A 317 9.44 -18.82 11.16
C VAL A 317 9.54 -17.32 10.92
N TYR A 318 8.41 -16.71 10.53
CA TYR A 318 8.29 -15.26 10.34
C TYR A 318 7.03 -14.75 11.05
N ARG A 319 7.19 -14.00 12.13
CA ARG A 319 6.08 -13.43 12.93
C ARG A 319 6.42 -12.02 13.40
N GLY A 320 5.39 -11.21 13.65
CA GLY A 320 5.55 -9.79 14.01
C GLY A 320 6.35 -9.55 15.29
N GLU A 321 6.18 -10.42 16.29
CA GLU A 321 6.79 -10.33 17.64
C GLU A 321 8.24 -10.84 17.73
N MET A 322 8.78 -11.44 16.65
CA MET A 322 10.15 -11.94 16.63
C MET A 322 11.15 -10.79 16.71
N ASP A 323 12.34 -11.09 17.24
CA ASP A 323 13.44 -10.13 17.17
C ASP A 323 13.69 -9.71 15.72
N ARG A 324 13.96 -8.42 15.53
CA ARG A 324 14.03 -7.82 14.21
C ARG A 324 15.20 -8.38 13.38
N ILE A 325 16.30 -8.74 14.02
CA ILE A 325 17.49 -9.29 13.37
C ILE A 325 17.18 -10.72 12.91
N GLU A 326 16.65 -11.55 13.83
CA GLU A 326 16.25 -12.92 13.54
C GLU A 326 15.21 -12.98 12.41
N ARG A 327 14.16 -12.16 12.49
CA ARG A 327 13.11 -12.09 11.49
C ARG A 327 13.64 -11.75 10.09
N ARG A 328 14.62 -10.84 10.02
CA ARG A 328 15.27 -10.45 8.75
C ARG A 328 16.19 -11.56 8.23
N ALA A 329 16.90 -12.26 9.12
CA ALA A 329 17.74 -13.40 8.75
C ALA A 329 16.89 -14.53 8.17
N ASN A 330 15.81 -14.92 8.85
CA ASN A 330 14.87 -15.95 8.39
C ASN A 330 14.27 -15.63 7.02
N LEU A 331 13.81 -14.39 6.84
CA LEU A 331 13.29 -13.95 5.55
C LEU A 331 14.35 -14.01 4.44
N LYS A 332 15.60 -13.65 4.75
CA LYS A 332 16.71 -13.72 3.78
C LYS A 332 16.99 -15.17 3.37
N ARG A 333 17.06 -16.10 4.33
CA ARG A 333 17.28 -17.54 4.07
C ARG A 333 16.20 -18.10 3.13
N PHE A 334 14.93 -17.77 3.40
CA PHE A 334 13.82 -18.17 2.53
C PHE A 334 13.92 -17.55 1.13
N ARG A 335 14.19 -16.25 1.04
CA ARG A 335 14.33 -15.54 -0.26
C ARG A 335 15.48 -16.06 -1.12
N ASN A 336 16.56 -16.48 -0.48
CA ASN A 336 17.74 -17.02 -1.15
C ASN A 336 17.57 -18.49 -1.57
N GLY A 337 16.47 -19.14 -1.17
CA GLY A 337 16.26 -20.57 -1.42
C GLY A 337 17.07 -21.49 -0.50
N GLU A 338 17.75 -20.95 0.52
CA GLU A 338 18.46 -21.75 1.53
C GLU A 338 17.47 -22.60 2.36
N VAL A 339 16.25 -22.11 2.50
CA VAL A 339 15.12 -22.84 3.10
C VAL A 339 13.90 -22.63 2.24
N LEU A 340 13.22 -23.71 1.87
CA LEU A 340 12.06 -23.66 0.96
C LEU A 340 10.72 -23.52 1.67
N VAL A 341 10.71 -23.52 3.00
CA VAL A 341 9.48 -23.51 3.82
C VAL A 341 9.50 -22.33 4.78
N LEU A 342 8.49 -21.47 4.69
CA LEU A 342 8.30 -20.35 5.63
C LEU A 342 6.95 -20.47 6.32
N LEU A 343 6.98 -20.48 7.66
CA LEU A 343 5.79 -20.52 8.52
C LEU A 343 5.50 -19.13 9.09
N THR A 344 4.28 -18.64 8.89
CA THR A 344 3.87 -17.29 9.32
C THR A 344 2.44 -17.25 9.85
N THR A 345 2.12 -16.15 10.56
CA THR A 345 0.74 -15.74 10.86
C THR A 345 0.21 -14.75 9.83
N ASP A 346 -1.09 -14.44 9.85
CA ASP A 346 -1.69 -13.42 8.98
C ASP A 346 -1.00 -12.05 9.13
N LEU A 347 -0.77 -11.62 10.37
CA LEU A 347 -0.15 -10.33 10.67
C LEU A 347 1.32 -10.29 10.24
N GLY A 348 2.04 -11.42 10.32
CA GLY A 348 3.41 -11.55 9.81
C GLY A 348 3.48 -11.66 8.29
N GLY A 349 2.49 -12.27 7.65
CA GLY A 349 2.52 -12.57 6.21
C GLY A 349 2.16 -11.38 5.32
N ARG A 350 1.51 -10.35 5.88
CA ARG A 350 1.11 -9.13 5.16
C ARG A 350 2.36 -8.31 4.79
N GLY A 351 2.36 -7.73 3.59
CA GLY A 351 3.47 -6.90 3.10
C GLY A 351 4.78 -7.65 2.79
N LEU A 352 4.82 -8.99 2.91
CA LEU A 352 5.99 -9.77 2.49
C LEU A 352 6.19 -9.64 0.97
N ASP A 353 7.21 -8.87 0.57
CA ASP A 353 7.73 -8.80 -0.79
C ASP A 353 8.71 -9.97 -1.01
N ILE A 354 8.13 -11.15 -1.16
CA ILE A 354 8.84 -12.39 -1.46
C ILE A 354 8.60 -12.69 -2.94
N ALA A 355 9.68 -13.05 -3.65
CA ALA A 355 9.62 -13.62 -4.98
C ALA A 355 8.69 -14.85 -5.01
N GLN A 356 8.24 -15.20 -6.21
CA GLN A 356 7.16 -16.13 -6.52
C GLN A 356 7.14 -17.40 -5.65
N ILE A 357 6.04 -17.59 -4.93
CA ILE A 357 5.79 -18.77 -4.09
C ILE A 357 4.97 -19.77 -4.91
N GLY A 358 5.44 -21.01 -5.04
CA GLY A 358 4.76 -22.03 -5.83
C GLY A 358 3.57 -22.67 -5.09
N ARG A 359 3.65 -22.76 -3.75
CA ARG A 359 2.63 -23.41 -2.93
C ARG A 359 2.30 -22.64 -1.64
N ILE A 360 1.02 -22.58 -1.31
CA ILE A 360 0.51 -22.06 -0.04
C ILE A 360 -0.23 -23.17 0.67
N ILE A 361 0.04 -23.36 1.95
CA ILE A 361 -0.68 -24.31 2.80
C ILE A 361 -1.30 -23.54 3.97
N ASN A 362 -2.63 -23.46 3.96
CA ASN A 362 -3.41 -22.99 5.10
C ASN A 362 -3.58 -24.16 6.08
N VAL A 363 -2.62 -24.31 7.00
CA VAL A 363 -2.69 -25.34 8.07
C VAL A 363 -3.87 -25.08 8.99
N HIS A 364 -4.14 -23.80 9.22
CA HIS A 364 -5.36 -23.30 9.83
C HIS A 364 -6.02 -22.34 8.86
N LEU A 365 -7.29 -22.54 8.51
CA LEU A 365 -8.05 -21.58 7.70
C LEU A 365 -8.17 -20.25 8.48
N PRO A 366 -8.07 -19.08 7.83
CA PRO A 366 -8.29 -17.80 8.50
C PRO A 366 -9.73 -17.68 9.01
N GLN A 367 -10.01 -16.67 9.84
CA GLN A 367 -11.35 -16.45 10.38
C GLN A 367 -12.30 -15.76 9.39
N ASP A 368 -11.77 -15.10 8.37
CA ASP A 368 -12.53 -14.32 7.40
C ASP A 368 -11.98 -14.47 5.98
N ILE A 369 -12.85 -14.14 5.02
CA ILE A 369 -12.60 -14.29 3.58
C ILE A 369 -11.53 -13.32 3.06
N ASP A 370 -11.38 -12.16 3.70
CA ASP A 370 -10.44 -11.13 3.30
C ASP A 370 -9.00 -11.55 3.62
N ASN A 371 -8.78 -12.13 4.81
CA ASN A 371 -7.53 -12.78 5.18
C ASN A 371 -7.22 -13.95 4.25
N TYR A 372 -8.22 -14.77 3.90
CA TYR A 372 -8.02 -15.86 2.92
C TYR A 372 -7.49 -15.33 1.59
N ARG A 373 -8.11 -14.29 1.03
CA ARG A 373 -7.65 -13.62 -0.20
C ARG A 373 -6.21 -13.11 -0.07
N HIS A 374 -5.86 -12.50 1.06
CA HIS A 374 -4.51 -11.99 1.30
C HIS A 374 -3.44 -13.09 1.34
N ARG A 375 -3.78 -14.26 1.90
CA ARG A 375 -2.90 -15.42 1.91
C ARG A 375 -2.70 -15.93 0.49
N VAL A 376 -3.78 -16.29 -0.20
CA VAL A 376 -3.70 -16.90 -1.55
C VAL A 376 -3.13 -15.95 -2.60
N GLY A 377 -3.30 -14.63 -2.42
CA GLY A 377 -2.69 -13.62 -3.28
C GLY A 377 -1.15 -13.54 -3.20
N ARG A 378 -0.48 -14.41 -2.42
CA ARG A 378 0.98 -14.56 -2.37
C ARG A 378 1.53 -15.56 -3.40
N THR A 379 0.66 -16.34 -4.04
CA THR A 379 1.00 -17.25 -5.15
C THR A 379 0.26 -16.84 -6.44
N ALA A 380 0.48 -17.54 -7.55
CA ALA A 380 -0.16 -17.30 -8.86
C ALA A 380 -0.01 -15.85 -9.37
N ARG A 381 1.13 -15.19 -9.11
CA ARG A 381 1.45 -13.86 -9.65
C ARG A 381 2.11 -13.98 -11.03
N ALA A 382 1.84 -13.03 -11.91
CA ALA A 382 2.44 -12.94 -13.26
C ALA A 382 2.13 -14.13 -14.19
N GLY A 383 0.92 -14.70 -14.13
CA GLY A 383 0.42 -15.68 -15.10
C GLY A 383 0.87 -17.13 -14.90
N ARG A 384 1.68 -17.42 -13.88
CA ARG A 384 2.06 -18.81 -13.51
C ARG A 384 0.99 -19.47 -12.67
N GLU A 385 0.97 -20.80 -12.70
CA GLU A 385 0.13 -21.61 -11.81
C GLU A 385 0.61 -21.50 -10.36
N GLY A 386 -0.35 -21.47 -9.43
CA GLY A 386 -0.07 -21.50 -7.98
C GLY A 386 -0.96 -22.51 -7.29
N LEU A 387 -0.43 -23.24 -6.33
CA LEU A 387 -1.18 -24.24 -5.56
C LEU A 387 -1.53 -23.71 -4.17
N VAL A 388 -2.82 -23.79 -3.81
CA VAL A 388 -3.30 -23.52 -2.45
C VAL A 388 -3.86 -24.81 -1.88
N VAL A 389 -3.35 -25.24 -0.74
CA VAL A 389 -3.87 -26.38 0.02
C VAL A 389 -4.49 -25.87 1.31
N ASN A 390 -5.76 -26.20 1.53
CA ASN A 390 -6.51 -25.82 2.72
C ASN A 390 -6.73 -27.06 3.59
N LEU A 391 -6.27 -27.02 4.84
CA LEU A 391 -6.62 -28.03 5.83
C LEU A 391 -7.90 -27.60 6.55
N VAL A 392 -8.99 -28.30 6.25
CA VAL A 392 -10.36 -27.89 6.61
C VAL A 392 -10.90 -28.79 7.72
N THR A 393 -11.44 -28.18 8.76
CA THR A 393 -12.19 -28.86 9.83
C THR A 393 -13.68 -28.57 9.73
N GLY A 394 -14.49 -29.24 10.56
CA GLY A 394 -15.92 -28.95 10.67
C GLY A 394 -16.24 -27.49 11.05
N ARG A 395 -15.33 -26.81 11.78
CA ARG A 395 -15.52 -25.40 12.20
C ARG A 395 -15.36 -24.41 11.05
N ASP A 396 -14.69 -24.83 9.97
CA ASP A 396 -14.35 -23.95 8.84
C ASP A 396 -15.47 -23.93 7.76
N GLN A 397 -16.53 -24.72 7.93
CA GLN A 397 -17.63 -24.84 6.96
C GLN A 397 -18.29 -23.51 6.55
N PRO A 398 -18.53 -22.55 7.47
CA PRO A 398 -19.07 -21.24 7.08
C PRO A 398 -18.17 -20.52 6.07
N LEU A 399 -16.86 -20.43 6.35
CA LEU A 399 -15.90 -19.80 5.47
C LEU A 399 -15.71 -20.58 4.16
N MET A 400 -15.76 -21.91 4.21
CA MET A 400 -15.68 -22.75 3.01
C MET A 400 -16.84 -22.52 2.03
N LYS A 401 -18.05 -22.20 2.53
CA LYS A 401 -19.17 -21.79 1.67
C LYS A 401 -18.86 -20.48 0.94
N GLU A 402 -18.23 -19.53 1.62
CA GLU A 402 -17.80 -18.27 1.00
C GLU A 402 -16.67 -18.47 -0.01
N ILE A 403 -15.66 -19.30 0.31
CA ILE A 403 -14.56 -19.62 -0.61
C ILE A 403 -15.09 -20.29 -1.89
N LYS A 404 -16.04 -21.23 -1.76
CA LYS A 404 -16.67 -21.86 -2.93
C LYS A 404 -17.35 -20.84 -3.85
N ARG A 405 -18.06 -19.84 -3.28
CA ARG A 405 -18.67 -18.74 -4.06
C ARG A 405 -17.64 -17.89 -4.82
N LEU A 406 -16.39 -17.81 -4.35
CA LEU A 406 -15.31 -17.12 -5.07
C LEU A 406 -14.67 -17.94 -6.18
N GLN A 407 -14.78 -19.26 -6.09
CA GLN A 407 -14.23 -20.22 -7.06
C GLN A 407 -15.24 -20.59 -8.14
N SER A 408 -16.53 -20.34 -7.90
CA SER A 408 -17.56 -20.45 -8.92
C SER A 408 -17.35 -19.39 -10.02
N PRO A 409 -17.44 -19.78 -11.30
CA PRO A 409 -17.25 -18.90 -12.44
C PRO A 409 -18.29 -17.79 -12.54
#